data_AF-A0A8T2SF63-F1
#
_entry.id   AF-A0A8T2SF63-F1
#
_cell.length_a   1.000
_cell.length_b   1.000
_cell.length_c   1.000
_cell.angle_alpha   90.00
_cell.angle_beta   90.00
_cell.angle_gamma   90.00
#
_symmetry.space_group_name_H-M   'P 1'
#
loop_
_entity.id
_entity.type
_entity.pdbx_description
1 polymer ?
#
loop_
_entity_poly.entity_id
_entity_poly.type
_entity_poly.pdbx_seq_one_letter_code
_entity_poly.pdbx_strand_id
1 'polypeptide(L)'
;MVPVKLPKTTLAPGMEVSRLCLGTMTFGEQVSFVEATKQLNMAVENGINFIDCAEMYPVPQNARSQGKSELFIGQWLKEKKMCRDKLYLATKVSGPSGQMTWIRDGPVCLDRKNIMDALEGSLRRLQTDYIDLYQLHWPDRYVPMFGEVDYDPSCRYSSVPLEEQLDALSSAVSAGKIRHIGLSNETPYGIMEFCRLSDSSPDYCRIISVQNAYNLLCRTFDSSLAECCSEMRVSLLAYSPLAMGLLSGKYCRSDGGPSDARLNLYKGKYAEAEGRYNLSKPNVLPAVEAYFDIAQQYNMSPVALALGFVLRHPLVGSVVIGATNTKQLQEILDASETEITPQMLSSINQVHERYPNPCP
;
A
#
# COMPACT_ATOMS: atom_id res chain seq x y z
N MET A 1 9.86 3.95 -28.69
CA MET A 1 8.86 4.57 -27.80
C MET A 1 9.55 5.68 -27.03
N VAL A 2 8.97 6.88 -27.02
CA VAL A 2 9.41 7.93 -26.08
C VAL A 2 9.05 7.42 -24.68
N PRO A 3 9.96 7.41 -23.69
CA PRO A 3 9.61 6.97 -22.35
C PRO A 3 8.50 7.86 -21.80
N VAL A 4 7.39 7.23 -21.39
CA VAL A 4 6.32 7.91 -20.66
C VAL A 4 6.95 8.52 -19.41
N LYS A 5 6.98 9.85 -19.33
CA LYS A 5 7.52 10.53 -18.16
C LYS A 5 6.42 10.56 -17.11
N LEU A 6 6.35 9.50 -16.28
CA LEU A 6 5.40 9.44 -15.18
C LEU A 6 5.49 10.74 -14.35
N PRO A 7 4.35 11.38 -14.05
CA PRO A 7 4.34 12.53 -13.16
C PRO A 7 4.99 12.17 -11.82
N LYS A 8 5.60 13.17 -11.19
CA LYS A 8 6.21 13.03 -9.89
C LYS A 8 5.55 13.93 -8.86
N THR A 9 5.71 13.58 -7.60
CA THR A 9 5.23 14.33 -6.45
C THR A 9 6.30 14.35 -5.36
N THR A 10 6.43 15.48 -4.69
CA THR A 10 7.34 15.63 -3.56
C THR A 10 6.64 15.17 -2.29
N LEU A 11 7.07 14.07 -1.69
CA LEU A 11 6.54 13.61 -0.39
C LEU A 11 7.20 14.35 0.79
N ALA A 12 8.49 14.69 0.62
CA ALA A 12 9.28 15.43 1.59
C ALA A 12 10.41 16.18 0.86
N PRO A 13 11.04 17.20 1.47
CA PRO A 13 12.22 17.85 0.89
C PRO A 13 13.30 16.81 0.52
N GLY A 14 13.71 16.79 -0.75
CA GLY A 14 14.68 15.81 -1.26
C GLY A 14 14.12 14.43 -1.60
N MET A 15 12.80 14.22 -1.50
CA MET A 15 12.12 12.97 -1.85
C MET A 15 11.03 13.20 -2.91
N GLU A 16 11.44 13.16 -4.19
CA GLU A 16 10.57 13.32 -5.36
C GLU A 16 10.22 11.96 -5.98
N VAL A 17 9.05 11.42 -5.65
CA VAL A 17 8.61 10.07 -6.07
C VAL A 17 7.72 10.12 -7.31
N SER A 18 7.72 9.05 -8.10
CA SER A 18 6.72 8.82 -9.15
C SER A 18 5.32 8.67 -8.56
N ARG A 19 4.29 9.16 -9.28
CA ARG A 19 2.87 9.00 -8.85
C ARG A 19 2.39 7.56 -8.85
N LEU A 20 3.14 6.64 -9.46
CA LEU A 20 3.00 5.20 -9.26
C LEU A 20 4.16 4.67 -8.41
N CYS A 21 3.84 3.79 -7.47
CA CYS A 21 4.79 3.05 -6.64
C CYS A 21 4.61 1.56 -6.90
N LEU A 22 5.69 0.84 -7.21
CA LEU A 22 5.61 -0.60 -7.43
C LEU A 22 5.55 -1.33 -6.08
N GLY A 23 4.36 -1.83 -5.72
CA GLY A 23 4.16 -2.72 -4.59
C GLY A 23 4.60 -4.16 -4.90
N THR A 24 5.17 -4.82 -3.90
CA THR A 24 5.90 -6.09 -4.11
C THR A 24 5.36 -7.27 -3.29
N MET A 25 4.14 -7.17 -2.75
CA MET A 25 3.59 -8.17 -1.84
C MET A 25 3.39 -9.57 -2.45
N THR A 26 3.44 -9.72 -3.77
CA THR A 26 3.33 -11.03 -4.45
C THR A 26 4.70 -11.69 -4.72
N PHE A 27 5.80 -10.96 -4.51
CA PHE A 27 7.16 -11.40 -4.85
C PHE A 27 7.66 -12.44 -3.84
N GLY A 28 7.91 -13.66 -4.33
CA GLY A 28 8.33 -14.80 -3.51
C GLY A 28 7.21 -15.80 -3.18
N GLU A 29 5.97 -15.51 -3.61
CA GLU A 29 4.84 -16.45 -3.57
C GLU A 29 4.23 -16.64 -4.97
N GLN A 30 3.34 -15.75 -5.44
CA GLN A 30 2.79 -15.84 -6.80
C GLN A 30 3.81 -15.47 -7.89
N VAL A 31 4.77 -14.61 -7.56
CA VAL A 31 5.74 -14.06 -8.51
C VAL A 31 7.13 -14.61 -8.19
N SER A 32 7.73 -15.31 -9.15
CA SER A 32 9.10 -15.82 -9.05
C SER A 32 10.13 -14.69 -9.10
N PHE A 33 11.36 -14.94 -8.68
CA PHE A 33 12.45 -13.94 -8.76
C PHE A 33 12.68 -13.45 -10.20
N VAL A 34 12.59 -14.35 -11.19
CA VAL A 34 12.75 -14.01 -12.61
C VAL A 34 11.68 -13.02 -13.06
N GLU A 35 10.42 -13.26 -12.70
CA GLU A 35 9.32 -12.38 -13.06
C GLU A 35 9.34 -11.07 -12.27
N ALA A 36 9.68 -11.11 -10.98
CA ALA A 36 9.89 -9.93 -10.15
C ALA A 36 10.97 -9.01 -10.74
N THR A 37 12.10 -9.59 -11.19
CA THR A 37 13.18 -8.86 -11.86
C THR A 37 12.71 -8.18 -13.14
N LYS A 38 11.89 -8.86 -13.95
CA LYS A 38 11.31 -8.25 -15.16
C LYS A 38 10.39 -7.08 -14.83
N GLN A 39 9.52 -7.23 -13.82
CA GLN A 39 8.64 -6.16 -13.39
C GLN A 39 9.40 -4.96 -12.80
N LEU A 40 10.42 -5.20 -11.99
CA LEU A 40 11.29 -4.14 -11.44
C LEU A 40 12.02 -3.37 -12.54
N ASN A 41 12.59 -4.07 -13.52
CA ASN A 41 13.22 -3.41 -14.67
C ASN A 41 12.21 -2.58 -15.47
N MET A 42 11.06 -3.18 -15.83
CA MET A 42 10.02 -2.51 -16.59
C MET A 42 9.49 -1.26 -15.87
N ALA A 43 9.30 -1.33 -14.55
CA ALA A 43 8.87 -0.19 -13.74
C ALA A 43 9.88 0.96 -13.83
N VAL A 44 11.17 0.68 -13.59
CA VAL A 44 12.23 1.69 -13.63
C VAL A 44 12.42 2.27 -15.04
N GLU A 45 12.38 1.42 -16.08
CA GLU A 45 12.45 1.83 -17.49
C GLU A 45 11.31 2.78 -17.89
N ASN A 46 10.14 2.65 -17.26
CA ASN A 46 8.98 3.54 -17.45
C ASN A 46 8.93 4.68 -16.42
N GLY A 47 10.02 4.95 -15.70
CA GLY A 47 10.15 6.12 -14.83
C GLY A 47 9.59 5.95 -13.42
N ILE A 48 9.16 4.75 -13.01
CA ILE A 48 8.85 4.47 -11.60
C ILE A 48 10.16 4.47 -10.82
N ASN A 49 10.26 5.34 -9.82
CA ASN A 49 11.42 5.40 -8.93
C ASN A 49 11.07 5.00 -7.49
N PHE A 50 9.82 4.64 -7.19
CA PHE A 50 9.36 4.33 -5.85
C PHE A 50 8.89 2.87 -5.76
N ILE A 51 9.44 2.11 -4.80
CA ILE A 51 9.18 0.68 -4.60
C ILE A 51 8.74 0.47 -3.15
N ASP A 52 7.62 -0.22 -2.96
CA ASP A 52 7.05 -0.54 -1.65
C ASP A 52 7.17 -2.04 -1.34
N CYS A 53 7.66 -2.34 -0.13
CA CYS A 53 7.79 -3.68 0.42
C CYS A 53 7.33 -3.72 1.89
N ALA A 54 7.50 -4.85 2.57
CA ALA A 54 7.32 -5.01 4.00
C ALA A 54 8.09 -6.25 4.46
N GLU A 55 8.50 -6.29 5.72
CA GLU A 55 9.22 -7.47 6.25
C GLU A 55 8.40 -8.76 6.18
N MET A 56 7.08 -8.66 6.32
CA MET A 56 6.19 -9.81 6.32
C MET A 56 5.91 -10.37 4.92
N TYR A 57 6.22 -9.60 3.87
CA TYR A 57 5.88 -10.00 2.50
C TYR A 57 6.68 -11.21 2.05
N PRO A 58 6.08 -12.10 1.24
CA PRO A 58 4.84 -11.93 0.47
C PRO A 58 3.53 -12.34 1.18
N VAL A 59 2.40 -12.14 0.49
CA VAL A 59 1.06 -12.55 0.91
C VAL A 59 0.47 -13.64 -0.02
N PRO A 60 -0.36 -14.57 0.48
CA PRO A 60 -0.73 -14.76 1.90
C PRO A 60 0.47 -15.11 2.78
N GLN A 61 0.47 -14.58 3.98
CA GLN A 61 1.60 -14.60 4.90
C GLN A 61 1.86 -16.02 5.40
N ASN A 62 3.12 -16.44 5.39
CA ASN A 62 3.53 -17.70 5.98
C ASN A 62 5.01 -17.70 6.38
N ALA A 63 5.37 -18.57 7.32
CA ALA A 63 6.74 -18.68 7.83
C ALA A 63 7.79 -19.00 6.76
N ARG A 64 7.42 -19.77 5.73
CA ARG A 64 8.34 -20.22 4.68
C ARG A 64 8.74 -19.10 3.71
N SER A 65 7.84 -18.16 3.44
CA SER A 65 8.08 -17.10 2.44
C SER A 65 8.35 -15.72 3.04
N GLN A 66 8.14 -15.53 4.34
CA GLN A 66 8.39 -14.27 5.03
C GLN A 66 9.76 -13.66 4.68
N GLY A 67 9.76 -12.37 4.33
CA GLY A 67 10.95 -11.61 3.95
C GLY A 67 11.46 -11.85 2.53
N LYS A 68 10.87 -12.79 1.76
CA LYS A 68 11.33 -13.06 0.38
C LYS A 68 11.18 -11.87 -0.56
N SER A 69 10.16 -11.03 -0.35
CA SER A 69 9.97 -9.86 -1.19
C SER A 69 11.13 -8.86 -1.05
N GLU A 70 11.57 -8.58 0.19
CA GLU A 70 12.77 -7.78 0.46
C GLU A 70 14.05 -8.44 -0.07
N LEU A 71 14.18 -9.76 0.08
CA LEU A 71 15.31 -10.51 -0.50
C LEU A 71 15.38 -10.39 -2.02
N PHE A 72 14.23 -10.45 -2.71
CA PHE A 72 14.16 -10.31 -4.16
C PHE A 72 14.57 -8.90 -4.59
N ILE A 73 14.10 -7.86 -3.89
CA ILE A 73 14.52 -6.48 -4.18
C ILE A 73 16.02 -6.31 -3.93
N GLY A 74 16.55 -6.79 -2.80
CA GLY A 74 17.98 -6.70 -2.48
C GLY A 74 18.87 -7.42 -3.49
N GLN A 75 18.48 -8.64 -3.89
CA GLN A 75 19.17 -9.39 -4.93
C GLN A 75 19.12 -8.64 -6.27
N TRP A 76 17.97 -8.07 -6.66
CA TRP A 76 17.83 -7.28 -7.88
C TRP A 76 18.71 -6.02 -7.87
N LEU A 77 18.74 -5.26 -6.76
CA LEU A 77 19.60 -4.07 -6.61
C LEU A 77 21.07 -4.42 -6.88
N LYS A 78 21.54 -5.53 -6.29
CA LYS A 78 22.92 -6.00 -6.43
C LYS A 78 23.22 -6.54 -7.83
N GLU A 79 22.38 -7.43 -8.35
CA GLU A 79 22.60 -8.08 -9.66
C GLU A 79 22.53 -7.09 -10.82
N LYS A 80 21.60 -6.13 -10.76
CA LYS A 80 21.43 -5.09 -11.77
C LYS A 80 22.29 -3.86 -11.54
N LYS A 81 23.08 -3.84 -10.44
CA LYS A 81 23.93 -2.71 -10.05
C LYS A 81 23.15 -1.39 -10.05
N MET A 82 21.96 -1.43 -9.47
CA MET A 82 21.08 -0.27 -9.44
C MET A 82 21.71 0.86 -8.64
N CYS A 83 21.62 2.08 -9.15
CA CYS A 83 22.06 3.26 -8.42
C CYS A 83 21.04 3.56 -7.32
N ARG A 84 21.42 3.30 -6.07
CA ARG A 84 20.54 3.43 -4.90
C ARG A 84 19.93 4.83 -4.76
N ASP A 85 20.66 5.88 -5.13
CA ASP A 85 20.20 7.28 -5.05
C ASP A 85 19.17 7.66 -6.12
N LYS A 86 18.92 6.78 -7.11
CA LYS A 86 17.87 6.99 -8.12
C LYS A 86 16.54 6.35 -7.75
N LEU A 87 16.50 5.59 -6.66
CA LEU A 87 15.33 4.85 -6.21
C LEU A 87 14.96 5.29 -4.80
N TYR A 88 13.68 5.31 -4.52
CA TYR A 88 13.12 5.41 -3.18
C TYR A 88 12.59 4.03 -2.80
N LEU A 89 13.10 3.48 -1.70
CA LEU A 89 12.66 2.21 -1.14
C LEU A 89 11.86 2.47 0.12
N ALA A 90 10.60 2.00 0.12
CA ALA A 90 9.78 1.91 1.29
C ALA A 90 9.70 0.47 1.79
N THR A 91 9.81 0.28 3.10
CA THR A 91 9.46 -0.99 3.75
C THR A 91 8.75 -0.72 5.07
N LYS A 92 8.27 -1.78 5.73
CA LYS A 92 7.38 -1.68 6.88
C LYS A 92 7.73 -2.69 7.94
N VAL A 93 7.60 -2.27 9.20
CA VAL A 93 7.58 -3.14 10.37
C VAL A 93 6.14 -3.57 10.67
N SER A 94 5.93 -4.86 10.83
CA SER A 94 4.64 -5.43 11.25
C SER A 94 4.29 -5.00 12.66
N GLY A 95 3.05 -4.55 12.85
CA GLY A 95 2.48 -4.34 14.18
C GLY A 95 2.10 -5.64 14.87
N PRO A 96 1.41 -5.57 16.02
CA PRO A 96 0.97 -6.73 16.79
C PRO A 96 0.19 -7.74 15.95
N SER A 97 0.52 -9.03 16.07
CA SER A 97 -0.27 -10.11 15.45
C SER A 97 -0.20 -11.39 16.26
N GLY A 98 -1.37 -11.91 16.65
CA GLY A 98 -1.50 -13.24 17.26
C GLY A 98 -1.34 -14.40 16.28
N GLN A 99 -1.31 -14.14 14.96
CA GLN A 99 -1.26 -15.17 13.93
C GLN A 99 0.15 -15.36 13.33
N MET A 100 0.97 -14.30 13.31
CA MET A 100 2.28 -14.30 12.64
C MET A 100 3.41 -14.63 13.61
N THR A 101 3.32 -15.77 14.30
CA THR A 101 4.27 -16.19 15.35
C THR A 101 5.71 -16.42 14.86
N TRP A 102 5.94 -16.44 13.56
CA TRP A 102 7.26 -16.62 12.94
C TRP A 102 8.00 -15.31 12.66
N ILE A 103 7.36 -14.14 12.79
CA ILE A 103 8.01 -12.84 12.67
C ILE A 103 8.49 -12.43 14.06
N ARG A 104 9.82 -12.43 14.30
CA ARG A 104 10.41 -12.07 15.61
C ARG A 104 9.74 -12.78 16.80
N ASP A 105 9.47 -14.08 16.66
CA ASP A 105 8.78 -14.91 17.66
C ASP A 105 7.33 -14.43 17.99
N GLY A 106 6.71 -13.74 17.04
CA GLY A 106 5.42 -13.08 17.17
C GLY A 106 5.63 -11.59 17.42
N PRO A 107 5.31 -10.70 16.47
CA PRO A 107 5.37 -9.27 16.75
C PRO A 107 4.26 -9.00 17.76
N VAL A 108 4.63 -8.86 19.03
CA VAL A 108 3.68 -8.63 20.13
C VAL A 108 3.36 -7.15 20.29
N CYS A 109 4.28 -6.29 19.86
CA CYS A 109 4.19 -4.84 19.94
C CYS A 109 5.17 -4.15 18.98
N LEU A 110 5.04 -2.83 18.88
CA LEU A 110 5.92 -1.88 18.21
C LEU A 110 6.76 -1.12 19.25
N ASP A 111 7.34 -1.84 20.21
CA ASP A 111 8.34 -1.25 21.12
C ASP A 111 9.65 -0.93 20.39
N ARG A 112 10.55 -0.21 21.07
CA ARG A 112 11.86 0.14 20.50
C ARG A 112 12.62 -1.09 20.01
N LYS A 113 12.58 -2.20 20.75
CA LYS A 113 13.30 -3.42 20.39
C LYS A 113 12.77 -4.01 19.08
N ASN A 114 11.46 -4.18 18.94
CA ASN A 114 10.83 -4.75 17.76
C ASN A 114 11.05 -3.89 16.52
N ILE A 115 10.92 -2.56 16.65
CA ILE A 115 11.15 -1.63 15.54
C ILE A 115 12.60 -1.74 15.05
N MET A 116 13.57 -1.75 15.97
CA MET A 116 14.99 -1.84 15.62
C MET A 116 15.37 -3.19 15.03
N ASP A 117 14.91 -4.30 15.63
CA ASP A 117 15.20 -5.65 15.12
C ASP A 117 14.60 -5.88 13.73
N ALA A 118 13.39 -5.38 13.49
CA ALA A 118 12.74 -5.41 12.18
C ALA A 118 13.54 -4.62 11.15
N LEU A 119 13.95 -3.39 11.50
CA LEU A 119 14.71 -2.50 10.61
C LEU A 119 16.04 -3.15 10.21
N GLU A 120 16.77 -3.68 11.17
CA GLU A 120 18.03 -4.39 10.92
C GLU A 120 17.82 -5.62 10.01
N GLY A 121 16.74 -6.36 10.21
CA GLY A 121 16.35 -7.47 9.34
C GLY A 121 16.09 -7.01 7.90
N SER A 122 15.32 -5.95 7.74
CA SER A 122 14.97 -5.36 6.45
C SER A 122 16.19 -4.84 5.70
N LEU A 123 17.07 -4.07 6.35
CA LEU A 123 18.32 -3.58 5.77
C LEU A 123 19.21 -4.72 5.25
N ARG A 124 19.36 -5.80 6.04
CA ARG A 124 20.11 -7.00 5.61
C ARG A 124 19.50 -7.67 4.39
N ARG A 125 18.17 -7.87 4.37
CA ARG A 125 17.48 -8.53 3.24
C ARG A 125 17.50 -7.68 1.97
N LEU A 126 17.31 -6.37 2.11
CA LEU A 126 17.37 -5.39 1.02
C LEU A 126 18.79 -5.08 0.56
N GLN A 127 19.83 -5.53 1.29
CA GLN A 127 21.24 -5.32 0.98
C GLN A 127 21.57 -3.83 0.78
N THR A 128 21.09 -2.99 1.69
CA THR A 128 21.29 -1.53 1.67
C THR A 128 21.47 -0.98 3.08
N ASP A 129 22.17 0.14 3.22
CA ASP A 129 22.47 0.75 4.51
C ASP A 129 21.36 1.70 5.01
N TYR A 130 20.40 2.05 4.14
CA TYR A 130 19.30 2.94 4.48
C TYR A 130 17.99 2.65 3.75
N ILE A 131 16.88 2.99 4.40
CA ILE A 131 15.51 3.00 3.85
C ILE A 131 15.06 4.44 3.63
N ASP A 132 14.44 4.76 2.50
CA ASP A 132 13.95 6.13 2.26
C ASP A 132 12.69 6.44 3.05
N LEU A 133 11.76 5.48 3.11
CA LEU A 133 10.54 5.59 3.89
C LEU A 133 10.30 4.31 4.70
N TYR A 134 10.37 4.39 6.02
CA TYR A 134 10.04 3.28 6.91
C TYR A 134 8.68 3.49 7.54
N GLN A 135 7.82 2.48 7.48
CA GLN A 135 6.43 2.62 7.90
C GLN A 135 6.06 1.65 9.01
N LEU A 136 5.21 2.11 9.94
CA LEU A 136 4.47 1.20 10.82
C LEU A 136 3.34 0.58 10.00
N HIS A 137 3.35 -0.75 9.81
CA HIS A 137 2.46 -1.41 8.84
C HIS A 137 0.99 -1.41 9.29
N TRP A 138 0.73 -1.53 10.58
CA TRP A 138 -0.55 -1.23 11.19
C TRP A 138 -0.32 -0.75 12.62
N PRO A 139 -1.29 -0.06 13.22
CA PRO A 139 -1.13 0.48 14.56
C PRO A 139 -0.85 -0.59 15.60
N ASP A 140 -0.06 -0.23 16.61
CA ASP A 140 0.10 -1.07 17.81
C ASP A 140 -1.23 -1.20 18.56
N ARG A 141 -1.90 -0.07 18.78
CA ARG A 141 -3.20 0.00 19.45
C ARG A 141 -4.30 -0.65 18.62
N TYR A 142 -5.34 -1.11 19.31
CA TYR A 142 -6.57 -1.56 18.65
C TYR A 142 -7.19 -0.44 17.78
N VAL A 143 -7.40 -0.77 16.51
CA VAL A 143 -8.27 -0.07 15.56
C VAL A 143 -9.00 -1.11 14.70
N PRO A 144 -10.24 -0.84 14.26
CA PRO A 144 -10.90 -1.65 13.23
C PRO A 144 -10.03 -1.67 11.98
N MET A 145 -9.77 -2.86 11.45
CA MET A 145 -8.91 -3.03 10.30
C MET A 145 -9.37 -4.20 9.42
N PHE A 146 -8.87 -4.23 8.19
CA PHE A 146 -9.02 -5.36 7.26
C PHE A 146 -10.47 -5.81 6.99
N GLY A 147 -11.41 -4.86 6.92
CA GLY A 147 -12.83 -5.11 6.63
C GLY A 147 -13.77 -4.73 7.77
N GLU A 148 -13.23 -4.50 8.98
CA GLU A 148 -13.96 -3.92 10.09
C GLU A 148 -13.97 -2.39 10.00
N VAL A 149 -15.07 -1.76 10.45
CA VAL A 149 -15.27 -0.31 10.41
C VAL A 149 -15.62 0.30 11.76
N ASP A 150 -16.32 -0.45 12.60
CA ASP A 150 -16.85 0.06 13.86
C ASP A 150 -15.82 -0.06 14.98
N TYR A 151 -15.47 1.08 15.59
CA TYR A 151 -14.57 1.11 16.73
C TYR A 151 -15.29 0.65 18.00
N ASP A 152 -14.85 -0.46 18.59
CA ASP A 152 -15.33 -0.92 19.89
C ASP A 152 -14.26 -0.72 20.97
N PRO A 153 -14.43 0.20 21.94
CA PRO A 153 -13.48 0.37 23.03
C PRO A 153 -13.33 -0.87 23.92
N SER A 154 -14.24 -1.84 23.87
CA SER A 154 -14.15 -3.10 24.62
C SER A 154 -13.10 -4.05 24.03
N CYS A 155 -12.75 -3.91 22.75
CA CYS A 155 -11.70 -4.68 22.07
C CYS A 155 -10.28 -4.15 22.33
N ARG A 156 -10.13 -3.09 23.13
CA ARG A 156 -8.82 -2.53 23.48
C ARG A 156 -7.95 -3.56 24.20
N TYR A 157 -6.71 -3.64 23.77
CA TYR A 157 -5.64 -4.37 24.45
C TYR A 157 -4.51 -3.41 24.84
N SER A 158 -3.57 -3.89 25.67
CA SER A 158 -2.41 -3.11 26.07
C SER A 158 -1.52 -2.84 24.87
N SER A 159 -1.20 -1.57 24.64
CA SER A 159 -0.41 -1.11 23.49
C SER A 159 0.78 -0.28 23.94
N VAL A 160 1.85 -0.33 23.16
CA VAL A 160 3.01 0.56 23.33
C VAL A 160 2.59 2.01 23.05
N PRO A 161 2.97 2.99 23.91
CA PRO A 161 2.67 4.40 23.66
C PRO A 161 3.19 4.89 22.30
N LEU A 162 2.44 5.78 21.64
CA LEU A 162 2.86 6.35 20.36
C LEU A 162 4.18 7.13 20.46
N GLU A 163 4.45 7.72 21.64
CA GLU A 163 5.72 8.41 21.91
C GLU A 163 6.92 7.46 21.87
N GLU A 164 6.81 6.27 22.46
CA GLU A 164 7.90 5.28 22.42
C GLU A 164 8.15 4.79 20.98
N GLN A 165 7.07 4.57 20.21
CA GLN A 165 7.16 4.23 18.78
C GLN A 165 7.89 5.33 18.00
N LEU A 166 7.52 6.60 18.23
CA LEU A 166 8.10 7.75 17.56
C LEU A 166 9.56 7.98 17.96
N ASP A 167 9.91 7.80 19.23
CA ASP A 167 11.26 7.90 19.76
C ASP A 167 12.19 6.85 19.12
N ALA A 168 11.72 5.60 18.98
CA ALA A 168 12.44 4.54 18.28
C ALA A 168 12.67 4.89 16.80
N LEU A 169 11.62 5.33 16.10
CA LEU A 169 11.71 5.75 14.70
C LEU A 169 12.66 6.94 14.52
N SER A 170 12.59 7.94 15.41
CA SER A 170 13.44 9.14 15.38
C SER A 170 14.90 8.78 15.60
N SER A 171 15.19 7.87 16.55
CA SER A 171 16.54 7.35 16.78
C SER A 171 17.13 6.68 15.52
N ALA A 172 16.32 5.93 14.78
CA ALA A 172 16.75 5.29 13.55
C ALA A 172 16.98 6.28 12.40
N VAL A 173 16.23 7.39 12.37
CA VAL A 173 16.48 8.53 11.48
C VAL A 173 17.81 9.21 11.84
N SER A 174 18.03 9.53 13.12
CA SER A 174 19.29 10.13 13.59
C SER A 174 20.51 9.23 13.32
N ALA A 175 20.33 7.91 13.37
CA ALA A 175 21.35 6.93 13.02
C ALA A 175 21.60 6.79 11.50
N GLY A 176 20.84 7.48 10.65
CA GLY A 176 20.97 7.45 9.18
C GLY A 176 20.43 6.19 8.52
N LYS A 177 19.77 5.30 9.27
CA LYS A 177 19.20 4.03 8.76
C LYS A 177 17.87 4.22 8.04
N ILE A 178 17.17 5.30 8.37
CA ILE A 178 15.89 5.69 7.76
C ILE A 178 15.99 7.17 7.39
N ARG A 179 15.44 7.58 6.23
CA ARG A 179 15.34 9.01 5.87
C ARG A 179 14.04 9.65 6.33
N HIS A 180 12.92 8.97 6.11
CA HIS A 180 11.59 9.45 6.47
C HIS A 180 10.73 8.35 7.08
N ILE A 181 9.72 8.76 7.84
CA ILE A 181 8.78 7.85 8.50
C ILE A 181 7.36 8.05 7.97
N GLY A 182 6.59 6.97 7.94
CA GLY A 182 5.19 6.98 7.57
C GLY A 182 4.38 6.00 8.39
N LEU A 183 3.07 6.05 8.22
CA LEU A 183 2.12 5.16 8.87
C LEU A 183 1.38 4.33 7.82
N SER A 184 0.71 3.26 8.24
CA SER A 184 -0.17 2.48 7.36
C SER A 184 -1.33 1.91 8.18
N ASN A 185 -2.48 1.77 7.53
CA ASN A 185 -3.74 1.34 8.15
C ASN A 185 -4.11 2.20 9.38
N GLU A 186 -3.82 3.50 9.32
CA GLU A 186 -4.02 4.42 10.43
C GLU A 186 -5.34 5.19 10.32
N THR A 187 -5.78 5.77 11.43
CA THR A 187 -6.95 6.63 11.55
C THR A 187 -6.54 8.10 11.72
N PRO A 188 -7.48 9.06 11.66
CA PRO A 188 -7.15 10.47 11.93
C PRO A 188 -6.54 10.68 13.31
N TYR A 189 -6.95 9.90 14.32
CA TYR A 189 -6.48 10.04 15.69
C TYR A 189 -4.96 9.83 15.81
N GLY A 190 -4.42 8.73 15.28
CA GLY A 190 -2.98 8.50 15.41
C GLY A 190 -2.16 9.38 14.49
N ILE A 191 -2.66 9.79 13.31
CA ILE A 191 -1.99 10.83 12.50
C ILE A 191 -1.83 12.12 13.32
N MET A 192 -2.92 12.60 13.92
CA MET A 192 -2.90 13.80 14.76
C MET A 192 -1.96 13.64 15.96
N GLU A 193 -2.01 12.50 16.66
CA GLU A 193 -1.15 12.26 17.82
C GLU A 193 0.34 12.14 17.46
N PHE A 194 0.70 11.44 16.39
CA PHE A 194 2.09 11.37 15.93
C PHE A 194 2.61 12.76 15.60
N CYS A 195 1.85 13.56 14.86
CA CYS A 195 2.27 14.93 14.56
C CYS A 195 2.33 15.83 15.80
N ARG A 196 1.37 15.71 16.73
CA ARG A 196 1.38 16.45 18.00
C ARG A 196 2.63 16.12 18.82
N LEU A 197 3.02 14.85 18.86
CA LEU A 197 4.24 14.40 19.51
C LEU A 197 5.48 14.94 18.79
N SER A 198 5.55 14.87 17.45
CA SER A 198 6.64 15.48 16.68
C SER A 198 6.80 16.97 16.97
N ASP A 199 5.68 17.70 17.12
CA ASP A 199 5.70 19.14 17.38
C ASP A 199 6.10 19.47 18.84
N SER A 200 6.12 18.48 19.74
CA SER A 200 6.50 18.66 21.14
C SER A 200 8.02 18.65 21.39
N SER A 201 8.82 18.12 20.46
CA SER A 201 10.28 18.07 20.58
C SER A 201 10.96 18.08 19.20
N PRO A 202 12.03 18.88 19.00
CA PRO A 202 12.80 18.87 17.75
C PRO A 202 13.54 17.53 17.51
N ASP A 203 13.69 16.70 18.55
CA ASP A 203 14.32 15.38 18.42
C ASP A 203 13.38 14.35 17.76
N TYR A 204 12.08 14.64 17.70
CA TYR A 204 11.10 13.74 17.09
C TYR A 204 10.89 14.07 15.61
N CYS A 205 11.08 13.05 14.76
CA CYS A 205 10.82 13.19 13.33
C CYS A 205 9.31 13.29 13.06
N ARG A 206 8.94 13.91 11.94
CA ARG A 206 7.53 14.06 11.52
C ARG A 206 7.17 13.00 10.48
N ILE A 207 5.96 12.43 10.61
CA ILE A 207 5.38 11.57 9.58
C ILE A 207 5.13 12.36 8.30
N ILE A 208 5.46 11.77 7.14
CA ILE A 208 5.26 12.41 5.82
C ILE A 208 4.16 11.75 5.00
N SER A 209 3.77 10.52 5.36
CA SER A 209 2.78 9.75 4.63
C SER A 209 1.96 8.83 5.51
N VAL A 210 0.76 8.50 5.01
CA VAL A 210 -0.05 7.38 5.48
C VAL A 210 -0.39 6.49 4.29
N GLN A 211 -0.18 5.18 4.42
CA GLN A 211 -0.47 4.18 3.41
C GLN A 211 -1.77 3.44 3.76
N ASN A 212 -2.90 3.90 3.22
CA ASN A 212 -4.24 3.34 3.46
C ASN A 212 -4.90 2.83 2.16
N ALA A 213 -5.90 1.95 2.30
CA ALA A 213 -6.69 1.48 1.18
C ALA A 213 -7.49 2.66 0.61
N TYR A 214 -7.39 2.89 -0.70
CA TYR A 214 -8.20 3.89 -1.37
C TYR A 214 -8.44 3.48 -2.83
N ASN A 215 -9.70 3.25 -3.19
CA ASN A 215 -10.15 2.82 -4.51
C ASN A 215 -11.67 3.03 -4.65
N LEU A 216 -12.24 2.70 -5.81
CA LEU A 216 -13.68 2.86 -6.06
C LEU A 216 -14.59 2.12 -5.05
N LEU A 217 -14.11 1.02 -4.45
CA LEU A 217 -14.85 0.22 -3.47
C LEU A 217 -14.54 0.58 -2.00
N CYS A 218 -13.55 1.46 -1.77
CA CYS A 218 -13.13 1.90 -0.44
C CYS A 218 -12.66 3.35 -0.51
N ARG A 219 -13.55 4.26 -0.12
CA ARG A 219 -13.38 5.71 -0.06
C ARG A 219 -13.51 6.23 1.37
N THR A 220 -13.24 5.38 2.37
CA THR A 220 -13.20 5.79 3.79
C THR A 220 -12.23 6.95 4.02
N PHE A 221 -11.15 7.02 3.22
CA PHE A 221 -10.23 8.14 3.21
C PHE A 221 -10.88 9.51 2.94
N ASP A 222 -11.85 9.60 2.02
CA ASP A 222 -12.46 10.87 1.58
C ASP A 222 -13.15 11.64 2.72
N SER A 223 -13.48 10.95 3.81
CA SER A 223 -14.16 11.51 4.98
C SER A 223 -13.18 12.26 5.91
N SER A 224 -12.87 11.66 7.05
CA SER A 224 -12.08 12.27 8.13
C SER A 224 -10.58 12.25 7.90
N LEU A 225 -10.07 11.27 7.13
CA LEU A 225 -8.63 11.15 6.85
C LEU A 225 -8.15 12.22 5.87
N ALA A 226 -8.94 12.56 4.84
CA ALA A 226 -8.56 13.57 3.87
C ALA A 226 -8.34 14.94 4.53
N GLU A 227 -9.27 15.40 5.38
CA GLU A 227 -9.12 16.65 6.15
C GLU A 227 -7.86 16.60 7.02
N CYS A 228 -7.71 15.55 7.82
CA CYS A 228 -6.55 15.37 8.69
C CYS A 228 -5.22 15.38 7.91
N CYS A 229 -5.13 14.64 6.81
CA CYS A 229 -3.94 14.60 5.96
C CYS A 229 -3.62 15.96 5.33
N SER A 230 -4.64 16.71 4.91
CA SER A 230 -4.47 18.06 4.36
C SER A 230 -3.89 19.01 5.41
N GLU A 231 -4.51 19.08 6.59
CA GLU A 231 -4.07 19.98 7.67
C GLU A 231 -2.68 19.61 8.19
N MET A 232 -2.40 18.32 8.34
CA MET A 232 -1.12 17.84 8.89
C MET A 232 -0.01 17.73 7.85
N ARG A 233 -0.31 18.01 6.57
CA ARG A 233 0.59 17.89 5.40
C ARG A 233 1.17 16.48 5.24
N VAL A 234 0.31 15.48 5.41
CA VAL A 234 0.65 14.05 5.27
C VAL A 234 0.08 13.56 3.95
N SER A 235 0.91 12.97 3.09
CA SER A 235 0.46 12.45 1.80
C SER A 235 -0.16 11.07 1.92
N LEU A 236 -1.21 10.78 1.14
CA LEU A 236 -1.75 9.43 1.00
C LEU A 236 -0.89 8.62 0.02
N LEU A 237 -0.45 7.45 0.46
CA LEU A 237 0.03 6.37 -0.40
C LEU A 237 -1.12 5.37 -0.58
N ALA A 238 -1.86 5.48 -1.68
CA ALA A 238 -3.08 4.69 -1.88
C ALA A 238 -2.72 3.24 -2.26
N TYR A 239 -3.06 2.27 -1.41
CA TYR A 239 -2.85 0.85 -1.71
C TYR A 239 -4.12 0.16 -2.21
N SER A 240 -3.92 -0.96 -2.91
CA SER A 240 -4.99 -1.76 -3.53
C SER A 240 -5.91 -0.93 -4.45
N PRO A 241 -5.35 -0.14 -5.40
CA PRO A 241 -6.16 0.69 -6.31
C PRO A 241 -7.15 -0.11 -7.15
N LEU A 242 -6.86 -1.40 -7.37
CA LEU A 242 -7.71 -2.33 -8.11
C LEU A 242 -8.46 -3.33 -7.22
N ALA A 243 -8.48 -3.14 -5.89
CA ALA A 243 -9.17 -4.01 -4.94
C ALA A 243 -8.85 -5.52 -5.15
N MET A 244 -7.56 -5.87 -5.07
CA MET A 244 -7.06 -7.23 -5.38
C MET A 244 -7.42 -7.77 -6.78
N GLY A 245 -7.67 -6.86 -7.72
CA GLY A 245 -8.02 -7.15 -9.11
C GLY A 245 -9.52 -7.20 -9.36
N LEU A 246 -10.39 -6.99 -8.37
CA LEU A 246 -11.84 -6.89 -8.56
C LEU A 246 -12.18 -5.85 -9.63
N LEU A 247 -11.58 -4.66 -9.55
CA LEU A 247 -11.82 -3.54 -10.46
C LEU A 247 -11.16 -3.70 -11.85
N SER A 248 -10.58 -4.87 -12.16
CA SER A 248 -10.18 -5.20 -13.54
C SER A 248 -11.25 -5.98 -14.31
N GLY A 249 -12.27 -6.46 -13.61
CA GLY A 249 -13.36 -7.28 -14.17
C GLY A 249 -13.05 -8.73 -14.45
N LYS A 250 -11.83 -9.16 -14.13
CA LYS A 250 -11.42 -10.55 -14.32
C LYS A 250 -12.31 -11.55 -13.57
N TYR A 251 -12.94 -11.17 -12.46
CA TYR A 251 -13.81 -12.05 -11.66
C TYR A 251 -15.30 -11.98 -12.04
N CYS A 252 -15.72 -11.02 -12.88
CA CYS A 252 -17.12 -10.85 -13.33
C CYS A 252 -17.42 -11.65 -14.60
N ARG A 253 -16.47 -12.47 -15.06
CA ARG A 253 -16.66 -13.37 -16.20
C ARG A 253 -17.59 -14.51 -15.81
N SER A 254 -18.36 -15.02 -16.78
CA SER A 254 -19.28 -16.16 -16.55
C SER A 254 -18.58 -17.44 -16.07
N ASP A 255 -17.27 -17.58 -16.36
CA ASP A 255 -16.41 -18.67 -15.89
C ASP A 255 -15.79 -18.44 -14.50
N GLY A 256 -16.09 -17.31 -13.84
CA GLY A 256 -15.52 -16.92 -12.55
C GLY A 256 -14.09 -16.35 -12.64
N GLY A 257 -13.56 -16.20 -13.85
CA GLY A 257 -12.23 -15.65 -14.09
C GLY A 257 -11.07 -16.64 -14.02
N PRO A 258 -9.83 -16.16 -14.21
CA PRO A 258 -8.65 -17.01 -14.22
C PRO A 258 -8.44 -17.74 -12.89
N SER A 259 -8.08 -19.02 -12.91
CA SER A 259 -7.83 -19.82 -11.71
C SER A 259 -6.59 -19.37 -10.93
N ASP A 260 -5.64 -18.74 -11.60
CA ASP A 260 -4.42 -18.15 -11.04
C ASP A 260 -4.62 -16.71 -10.50
N ALA A 261 -5.82 -16.13 -10.69
CA ALA A 261 -6.16 -14.85 -10.09
C ALA A 261 -6.19 -14.95 -8.56
N ARG A 262 -5.73 -13.90 -7.86
CA ARG A 262 -5.44 -13.94 -6.42
C ARG A 262 -6.59 -14.49 -5.56
N LEU A 263 -7.81 -13.98 -5.74
CA LEU A 263 -8.97 -14.41 -4.94
C LEU A 263 -9.42 -15.85 -5.26
N ASN A 264 -9.14 -16.34 -6.47
CA ASN A 264 -9.44 -17.71 -6.88
C ASN A 264 -8.37 -18.69 -6.36
N LEU A 265 -7.09 -18.34 -6.53
CA LEU A 265 -5.94 -19.14 -6.14
C LEU A 265 -5.88 -19.37 -4.61
N TYR A 266 -6.25 -18.35 -3.84
CA TYR A 266 -6.15 -18.36 -2.37
C TYR A 266 -7.50 -18.41 -1.65
N LYS A 267 -8.56 -18.86 -2.34
CA LYS A 267 -9.86 -19.10 -1.73
C LYS A 267 -9.73 -20.04 -0.53
N GLY A 268 -10.26 -19.61 0.62
CA GLY A 268 -10.19 -20.25 1.93
C GLY A 268 -8.82 -20.20 2.62
N LYS A 269 -7.85 -19.44 2.08
CA LYS A 269 -6.46 -19.42 2.54
C LYS A 269 -5.90 -18.01 2.77
N TYR A 270 -6.68 -16.97 2.51
CA TYR A 270 -6.25 -15.59 2.68
C TYR A 270 -7.34 -14.76 3.38
N ALA A 271 -7.39 -14.88 4.71
CA ALA A 271 -8.48 -14.36 5.53
C ALA A 271 -8.67 -12.85 5.36
N GLU A 272 -7.59 -12.06 5.27
CA GLU A 272 -7.70 -10.60 5.10
C GLU A 272 -8.28 -10.22 3.74
N ALA A 273 -7.94 -10.97 2.68
CA ALA A 273 -8.53 -10.76 1.36
C ALA A 273 -10.03 -11.10 1.35
N GLU A 274 -10.43 -12.18 2.02
CA GLU A 274 -11.83 -12.60 2.10
C GLU A 274 -12.65 -11.67 3.01
N GLY A 275 -12.09 -11.27 4.16
CA GLY A 275 -12.70 -10.32 5.08
C GLY A 275 -13.07 -9.02 4.38
N ARG A 276 -12.22 -8.52 3.48
CA ARG A 276 -12.46 -7.26 2.75
C ARG A 276 -13.21 -7.44 1.43
N TYR A 277 -12.74 -8.32 0.55
CA TYR A 277 -13.09 -8.39 -0.88
C TYR A 277 -13.93 -9.60 -1.29
N ASN A 278 -14.58 -10.28 -0.34
CA ASN A 278 -15.44 -11.41 -0.65
C ASN A 278 -16.62 -11.00 -1.55
N LEU A 279 -16.66 -11.60 -2.76
CA LEU A 279 -17.70 -11.42 -3.77
C LEU A 279 -19.11 -11.83 -3.31
N SER A 280 -19.23 -12.66 -2.28
CA SER A 280 -20.53 -13.05 -1.73
C SER A 280 -21.19 -11.95 -0.90
N LYS A 281 -20.48 -10.85 -0.59
CA LYS A 281 -21.07 -9.69 0.06
C LYS A 281 -22.05 -9.01 -0.91
N PRO A 282 -23.26 -8.64 -0.46
CA PRO A 282 -24.36 -8.26 -1.34
C PRO A 282 -24.05 -7.06 -2.25
N ASN A 283 -23.22 -6.12 -1.81
CA ASN A 283 -22.95 -4.88 -2.54
C ASN A 283 -21.64 -4.90 -3.35
N VAL A 284 -20.78 -5.92 -3.19
CA VAL A 284 -19.46 -5.93 -3.84
C VAL A 284 -19.60 -6.13 -5.35
N LEU A 285 -20.25 -7.21 -5.78
CA LEU A 285 -20.41 -7.50 -7.20
C LEU A 285 -21.25 -6.43 -7.92
N PRO A 286 -22.42 -5.99 -7.40
CA PRO A 286 -23.19 -4.92 -8.04
C PRO A 286 -22.43 -3.60 -8.18
N ALA A 287 -21.60 -3.22 -7.20
CA ALA A 287 -20.77 -2.03 -7.30
C ALA A 287 -19.71 -2.17 -8.40
N VAL A 288 -19.05 -3.32 -8.47
CA VAL A 288 -18.03 -3.60 -9.51
C VAL A 288 -18.64 -3.55 -10.91
N GLU A 289 -19.80 -4.19 -11.12
CA GLU A 289 -20.52 -4.16 -12.40
C GLU A 289 -20.92 -2.73 -12.79
N ALA A 290 -21.45 -1.94 -11.85
CA ALA A 290 -21.82 -0.56 -12.10
C ALA A 290 -20.62 0.33 -12.48
N TYR A 291 -19.43 0.09 -11.92
CA TYR A 291 -18.22 0.79 -12.36
C TYR A 291 -17.74 0.34 -13.75
N PHE A 292 -18.00 -0.89 -14.16
CA PHE A 292 -17.70 -1.33 -15.53
C PHE A 292 -18.63 -0.75 -16.56
N ASP A 293 -19.91 -0.59 -16.24
CA ASP A 293 -20.86 0.09 -17.11
C ASP A 293 -20.39 1.52 -17.41
N ILE A 294 -19.84 2.22 -16.40
CA ILE A 294 -19.21 3.54 -16.60
C ILE A 294 -17.99 3.42 -17.51
N ALA A 295 -17.06 2.49 -17.23
CA ALA A 295 -15.87 2.32 -18.06
C ALA A 295 -16.25 2.05 -19.53
N GLN A 296 -17.25 1.20 -19.77
CA GLN A 296 -17.78 0.90 -21.10
C GLN A 296 -18.42 2.13 -21.76
N GLN A 297 -19.27 2.87 -21.04
CA GLN A 297 -19.92 4.08 -21.53
C GLN A 297 -18.91 5.11 -22.07
N TYR A 298 -17.74 5.20 -21.44
CA TYR A 298 -16.68 6.13 -21.81
C TYR A 298 -15.58 5.52 -22.69
N ASN A 299 -15.73 4.27 -23.17
CA ASN A 299 -14.73 3.54 -23.97
C ASN A 299 -13.36 3.41 -23.30
N MET A 300 -13.34 3.11 -22.00
CA MET A 300 -12.14 2.97 -21.18
C MET A 300 -12.03 1.55 -20.63
N SER A 301 -10.81 1.12 -20.29
CA SER A 301 -10.67 -0.12 -19.52
C SER A 301 -11.11 0.10 -18.06
N PRO A 302 -11.63 -0.93 -17.37
CA PRO A 302 -11.91 -0.84 -15.94
C PRO A 302 -10.69 -0.44 -15.10
N VAL A 303 -9.49 -0.90 -15.52
CA VAL A 303 -8.21 -0.53 -14.90
C VAL A 303 -7.94 0.98 -15.04
N ALA A 304 -8.19 1.55 -16.22
CA ALA A 304 -8.05 2.99 -16.48
C ALA A 304 -9.00 3.83 -15.61
N LEU A 305 -10.28 3.45 -15.53
CA LEU A 305 -11.26 4.15 -14.70
C LEU A 305 -10.86 4.11 -13.21
N ALA A 306 -10.51 2.93 -12.70
CA ALA A 306 -10.15 2.73 -11.30
C ALA A 306 -8.85 3.48 -10.93
N LEU A 307 -7.81 3.37 -11.76
CA LEU A 307 -6.53 4.02 -11.50
C LEU A 307 -6.62 5.55 -11.64
N GLY A 308 -7.31 6.04 -12.69
CA GLY A 308 -7.56 7.46 -12.88
C GLY A 308 -8.34 8.08 -11.72
N PHE A 309 -9.32 7.36 -11.16
CA PHE A 309 -10.06 7.81 -9.98
C PHE A 309 -9.18 7.99 -8.73
N VAL A 310 -8.21 7.10 -8.53
CA VAL A 310 -7.28 7.22 -7.40
C VAL A 310 -6.29 8.37 -7.66
N LEU A 311 -5.70 8.42 -8.85
CA LEU A 311 -4.68 9.41 -9.22
C LEU A 311 -5.22 10.85 -9.26
N ARG A 312 -6.51 11.07 -9.51
CA ARG A 312 -7.09 12.42 -9.48
C ARG A 312 -7.17 13.04 -8.09
N HIS A 313 -7.10 12.25 -7.01
CA HIS A 313 -7.28 12.78 -5.66
C HIS A 313 -6.05 13.64 -5.28
N PRO A 314 -6.23 14.92 -4.86
CA PRO A 314 -5.13 15.86 -4.70
C PRO A 314 -4.15 15.48 -3.58
N LEU A 315 -4.62 14.75 -2.56
CA LEU A 315 -3.78 14.27 -1.45
C LEU A 315 -3.05 12.94 -1.75
N VAL A 316 -3.28 12.32 -2.91
CA VAL A 316 -2.57 11.10 -3.30
C VAL A 316 -1.19 11.45 -3.82
N GLY A 317 -0.18 11.21 -2.98
CA GLY A 317 1.23 11.39 -3.32
C GLY A 317 1.73 10.31 -4.29
N SER A 318 1.33 9.06 -4.07
CA SER A 318 1.61 7.95 -4.99
C SER A 318 0.61 6.81 -4.82
N VAL A 319 0.43 6.01 -5.86
CA VAL A 319 -0.46 4.84 -5.86
C VAL A 319 0.39 3.57 -5.84
N VAL A 320 0.21 2.74 -4.80
CA VAL A 320 0.90 1.45 -4.66
C VAL A 320 0.20 0.42 -5.55
N ILE A 321 0.74 0.23 -6.75
CA ILE A 321 0.26 -0.73 -7.75
C ILE A 321 0.83 -2.12 -7.50
N GLY A 322 0.19 -3.15 -8.05
CA GLY A 322 0.70 -4.52 -7.98
C GLY A 322 0.28 -5.34 -9.18
N ALA A 323 1.19 -6.20 -9.66
CA ALA A 323 0.98 -7.07 -10.80
C ALA A 323 1.59 -8.47 -10.52
N THR A 324 1.07 -9.50 -11.18
CA THR A 324 1.66 -10.85 -11.15
C THR A 324 2.48 -11.19 -12.38
N ASN A 325 2.40 -10.36 -13.43
CA ASN A 325 3.23 -10.46 -14.63
C ASN A 325 3.40 -9.10 -15.32
N THR A 326 4.37 -9.00 -16.22
CA THR A 326 4.65 -7.75 -16.97
C THR A 326 3.49 -7.28 -17.86
N LYS A 327 2.59 -8.17 -18.32
CA LYS A 327 1.41 -7.75 -19.10
C LYS A 327 0.44 -6.92 -18.26
N GLN A 328 0.18 -7.33 -17.02
CA GLN A 328 -0.64 -6.55 -16.08
C GLN A 328 0.06 -5.23 -15.71
N LEU A 329 1.38 -5.24 -15.53
CA LEU A 329 2.14 -4.03 -15.25
C LEU A 329 2.06 -3.04 -16.42
N GLN A 330 2.18 -3.51 -17.67
CA GLN A 330 2.01 -2.67 -18.85
C GLN A 330 0.62 -2.05 -18.92
N GLU A 331 -0.44 -2.84 -18.67
CA GLU A 331 -1.82 -2.33 -18.65
C GLU A 331 -2.01 -1.22 -17.59
N ILE A 332 -1.38 -1.37 -16.43
CA ILE A 332 -1.40 -0.34 -15.36
C ILE A 332 -0.63 0.91 -15.78
N LEU A 333 0.52 0.76 -16.44
CA LEU A 333 1.31 1.88 -16.94
C LEU A 333 0.53 2.66 -18.01
N ASP A 334 -0.09 1.96 -18.96
CA ASP A 334 -0.93 2.57 -20.00
C ASP A 334 -2.15 3.29 -19.41
N ALA A 335 -2.73 2.74 -18.34
CA ALA A 335 -3.86 3.33 -17.63
C ALA A 335 -3.51 4.60 -16.83
N SER A 336 -2.23 4.86 -16.55
CA SER A 336 -1.81 5.92 -15.62
C SER A 336 -1.97 7.35 -16.15
N GLU A 337 -2.12 7.51 -17.47
CA GLU A 337 -2.35 8.79 -18.14
C GLU A 337 -3.84 9.17 -18.20
N THR A 338 -4.71 8.34 -17.62
CA THR A 338 -6.15 8.50 -17.70
C THR A 338 -6.64 9.71 -16.90
N GLU A 339 -7.28 10.65 -17.59
CA GLU A 339 -7.98 11.77 -16.96
C GLU A 339 -9.46 11.43 -16.69
N ILE A 340 -9.90 11.66 -15.45
CA ILE A 340 -11.30 11.50 -15.04
C ILE A 340 -12.02 12.85 -15.14
N THR A 341 -12.93 12.98 -16.09
CA THR A 341 -13.70 14.19 -16.31
C THR A 341 -14.73 14.44 -15.20
N PRO A 342 -15.25 15.67 -15.04
CA PRO A 342 -16.33 15.96 -14.10
C PRO A 342 -17.58 15.10 -14.31
N GLN A 343 -17.91 14.77 -15.56
CA GLN A 343 -19.05 13.92 -15.90
C GLN A 343 -18.82 12.47 -15.44
N MET A 344 -17.64 11.92 -15.73
CA MET A 344 -17.26 10.58 -15.24
C MET A 344 -17.29 10.52 -13.72
N LEU A 345 -16.75 11.55 -13.06
CA LEU A 345 -16.75 11.63 -11.60
C LEU A 345 -18.17 11.68 -11.02
N SER A 346 -19.09 12.40 -11.67
CA SER A 346 -20.50 12.42 -11.29
C SER A 346 -21.12 11.01 -11.34
N SER A 347 -20.87 10.26 -12.42
CA SER A 347 -21.32 8.86 -12.53
C SER A 347 -20.68 7.97 -11.46
N ILE A 348 -19.38 8.12 -11.20
CA ILE A 348 -18.68 7.38 -10.14
C ILE A 348 -19.30 7.66 -8.76
N ASN A 349 -19.64 8.92 -8.49
CA ASN A 349 -20.26 9.33 -7.23
C ASN A 349 -21.68 8.78 -7.08
N GLN A 350 -22.48 8.71 -8.14
CA GLN A 350 -23.81 8.08 -8.10
C GLN A 350 -23.72 6.58 -7.75
N VAL A 351 -22.72 5.87 -8.28
CA VAL A 351 -22.48 4.47 -7.90
C VAL A 351 -22.06 4.36 -6.44
N HIS A 352 -21.19 5.27 -5.97
CA HIS A 352 -20.75 5.27 -4.58
C HIS A 352 -21.88 5.58 -3.59
N GLU A 353 -22.80 6.48 -3.95
CA GLU A 353 -24.00 6.78 -3.15
C GLU A 353 -24.91 5.55 -3.01
N ARG A 354 -25.04 4.75 -4.07
CA ARG A 354 -25.80 3.50 -4.05
C ARG A 354 -25.08 2.39 -3.27
N TYR A 355 -23.76 2.32 -3.39
CA TYR A 355 -22.91 1.30 -2.76
C TYR A 355 -21.77 1.96 -1.98
N PRO A 356 -22.05 2.51 -0.78
CA PRO A 356 -21.03 3.20 -0.01
C PRO A 356 -20.06 2.19 0.60
N ASN A 357 -18.77 2.34 0.26
CA ASN A 357 -17.65 1.58 0.84
C ASN A 357 -17.89 0.07 1.00
N PRO A 358 -18.21 -0.69 -0.06
CA PRO A 358 -18.53 -2.12 0.06
C PRO A 358 -17.33 -2.99 0.48
N CYS A 359 -16.10 -2.45 0.44
CA CYS A 359 -14.85 -3.14 0.79
C CYS A 359 -13.94 -2.29 1.70
N PRO A 360 -14.38 -1.88 2.90
CA PRO A 360 -13.66 -0.94 3.76
C PRO A 360 -12.29 -1.46 4.23
#